data_AF-A0A955R0N9-F1
#
_entry.id   AF-A0A955R0N9-F1
#
_cell.length_a   1.000
_cell.length_b   1.000
_cell.length_c   1.000
_cell.angle_alpha   90.00
_cell.angle_beta   90.00
_cell.angle_gamma   90.00
#
_symmetry.space_group_name_H-M   'P 1'
#
loop_
_entity.id
_entity.type
_entity.pdbx_description
1 polymer ?
#
loop_
_entity_poly.entity_id
_entity_poly.type
_entity_poly.pdbx_seq_one_letter_code
_entity_poly.pdbx_strand_id
1 'polypeptide(L)'
;TKRKLISSSDLALFDIASDVDEAVRLVTRYYATYHSMRFVGPLAVLRLQHTPPPALVEAWNRDFSDMIESGKMETGPCLPEEKERGEFPELPRLFFKFDNNSFARLHQLIKRINEDMNPAET
;
A
#
# COMPACT_ATOMS: atom_id res chain seq x y z
N THR A 1 25.19 -4.99 -23.25
CA THR A 1 24.31 -3.96 -22.66
C THR A 1 24.04 -4.31 -21.21
N LYS A 2 24.67 -3.61 -20.24
CA LYS A 2 24.43 -3.84 -18.80
C LYS A 2 22.97 -3.51 -18.50
N ARG A 3 22.14 -4.51 -18.22
CA ARG A 3 20.81 -4.30 -17.64
C ARG A 3 21.04 -3.60 -16.29
N LYS A 4 20.61 -2.34 -16.17
CA LYS A 4 20.49 -1.69 -14.85
C LYS A 4 19.36 -2.42 -14.13
N LEU A 5 19.72 -3.49 -13.42
CA LEU A 5 18.79 -4.32 -12.63
C LEU A 5 18.32 -3.63 -11.35
N ILE A 6 18.83 -2.41 -11.09
CA ILE A 6 18.47 -1.60 -9.94
C ILE A 6 18.04 -0.23 -10.44
N SER A 7 16.78 0.14 -10.17
CA SER A 7 16.24 1.46 -10.43
C SER A 7 16.53 2.41 -9.26
N SER A 8 16.50 3.72 -9.47
CA SER A 8 16.62 4.68 -8.36
C SER A 8 15.48 4.57 -7.35
N SER A 9 14.31 4.09 -7.79
CA SER A 9 13.17 3.82 -6.92
C SER A 9 13.34 2.57 -6.05
N ASP A 10 14.28 1.67 -6.37
CA ASP A 10 14.47 0.44 -5.58
C ASP A 10 14.99 0.72 -4.17
N LEU A 11 15.63 1.87 -3.95
CA LEU A 11 16.00 2.34 -2.61
C LEU A 11 14.77 2.59 -1.72
N ALA A 12 13.59 2.76 -2.30
CA ALA A 12 12.37 2.92 -1.55
C ALA A 12 11.77 1.59 -1.08
N LEU A 13 12.33 0.42 -1.46
CA LEU A 13 11.81 -0.91 -1.10
C LEU A 13 12.20 -1.37 0.31
N PHE A 14 13.20 -0.75 0.93
CA PHE A 14 13.70 -1.16 2.23
C PHE A 14 13.99 0.06 3.10
N ASP A 15 13.85 -0.13 4.40
CA ASP A 15 14.29 0.81 5.42
C ASP A 15 15.48 0.19 6.15
N ILE A 16 16.47 1.01 6.50
CA ILE A 16 17.63 0.60 7.28
C ILE A 16 17.47 1.16 8.68
N ALA A 17 17.48 0.29 9.67
CA ALA A 17 17.52 0.66 11.08
C ALA A 17 18.95 0.58 11.61
N SER A 18 19.31 1.53 12.46
CA SER A 18 20.61 1.65 13.12
C SER A 18 20.65 0.95 14.48
N ASP A 19 19.47 0.74 15.08
CA ASP A 19 19.30 0.04 16.36
C ASP A 19 17.94 -0.69 16.44
N VAL A 20 17.74 -1.42 17.54
CA VAL A 20 16.53 -2.22 17.77
C VAL A 20 15.29 -1.36 17.92
N ASP A 21 15.38 -0.22 18.62
CA ASP A 21 14.23 0.63 18.87
C ASP A 21 13.74 1.29 17.56
N GLU A 22 14.66 1.68 16.68
CA GLU A 22 14.36 2.15 15.34
C GLU A 22 13.72 1.07 14.48
N ALA A 23 14.22 -0.17 14.53
CA ALA A 23 13.63 -1.29 13.81
C ALA A 23 12.18 -1.56 14.26
N VAL A 24 11.93 -1.52 15.58
CA VAL A 24 10.57 -1.66 16.13
C VAL A 24 9.66 -0.54 15.62
N ARG A 25 10.11 0.73 15.71
CA ARG A 25 9.33 1.87 15.21
C ARG A 25 8.98 1.74 13.72
N LEU A 26 9.96 1.37 12.89
CA LEU A 26 9.76 1.19 11.45
C LEU A 26 8.69 0.13 11.16
N VAL A 27 8.78 -1.03 11.81
CA VAL A 27 7.82 -2.13 11.60
C VAL A 27 6.44 -1.75 12.14
N THR A 28 6.35 -1.23 13.36
CA THR A 28 5.06 -0.85 13.97
C THR A 28 4.36 0.24 13.14
N ARG A 29 5.10 1.25 12.67
CA ARG A 29 4.56 2.30 11.81
C ARG A 29 4.09 1.75 10.46
N TYR A 30 4.82 0.81 9.87
CA TYR A 30 4.46 0.20 8.59
C TYR A 30 3.12 -0.56 8.65
N TYR A 31 2.75 -1.10 9.81
CA TYR A 31 1.51 -1.85 10.00
C TYR A 31 0.42 -1.08 10.78
N ALA A 32 0.62 0.22 11.06
CA ALA A 32 -0.33 1.01 11.86
C ALA A 32 -1.70 1.16 11.18
N THR A 33 -1.72 1.34 9.85
CA THR A 33 -2.92 1.42 9.03
C THR A 33 -2.96 0.30 7.99
N TYR A 34 -1.85 0.00 7.34
CA TYR A 34 -1.76 -1.13 6.42
C TYR A 34 -1.77 -2.46 7.19
N HIS A 35 -2.63 -3.40 6.80
CA HIS A 35 -2.69 -4.72 7.42
C HIS A 35 -2.00 -5.78 6.54
N SER A 36 -2.43 -5.91 5.30
CA SER A 36 -1.87 -6.85 4.33
C SER A 36 -2.37 -6.53 2.93
N MET A 37 -1.84 -7.22 1.93
CA MET A 37 -2.34 -7.13 0.56
C MET A 37 -2.45 -8.50 -0.08
N ARG A 38 -3.18 -8.56 -1.18
CA ARG A 38 -3.18 -9.67 -2.11
C ARG A 38 -3.48 -9.18 -3.52
N PHE A 39 -3.30 -10.08 -4.48
CA PHE A 39 -3.83 -9.90 -5.82
C PHE A 39 -5.12 -10.70 -6.01
N VAL A 40 -6.12 -10.07 -6.65
CA VAL A 40 -7.36 -10.71 -7.12
C VAL A 40 -7.50 -10.37 -8.59
N GLY A 41 -7.10 -11.32 -9.45
CA GLY A 41 -6.94 -11.03 -10.88
C GLY A 41 -5.95 -9.88 -11.11
N PRO A 42 -6.32 -8.80 -11.81
CA PRO A 42 -5.46 -7.64 -12.04
C PRO A 42 -5.46 -6.62 -10.87
N LEU A 43 -6.29 -6.83 -9.84
CA LEU A 43 -6.42 -5.89 -8.74
C LEU A 43 -5.38 -6.16 -7.67
N ALA A 44 -4.61 -5.13 -7.31
CA ALA A 44 -4.00 -5.06 -5.99
C ALA A 44 -5.09 -4.71 -4.99
N VAL A 45 -5.23 -5.52 -3.94
CA VAL A 45 -6.21 -5.32 -2.86
C VAL A 45 -5.44 -5.15 -1.57
N LEU A 46 -5.40 -3.92 -1.06
CA LEU A 46 -4.79 -3.57 0.21
C LEU A 46 -5.89 -3.60 1.28
N ARG A 47 -5.66 -4.39 2.33
CA ARG A 47 -6.49 -4.40 3.54
C ARG A 47 -5.95 -3.36 4.51
N LEU A 48 -6.84 -2.49 5.00
CA LEU A 48 -6.51 -1.39 5.89
C LEU A 48 -7.22 -1.58 7.23
N GLN A 49 -6.65 -1.08 8.32
CA GLN A 49 -7.27 -1.11 9.64
C GLN A 49 -8.46 -0.12 9.75
N HIS A 50 -8.42 0.95 8.96
CA HIS A 50 -9.43 2.03 8.99
C HIS A 50 -9.79 2.50 7.58
N THR A 51 -11.03 2.96 7.41
CA THR A 51 -11.52 3.44 6.12
C THR A 51 -10.87 4.79 5.82
N PRO A 52 -10.16 4.92 4.68
CA PRO A 52 -9.59 6.20 4.28
C PRO A 52 -10.66 7.27 4.04
N PRO A 53 -10.48 8.51 4.51
CA PRO A 53 -11.24 9.66 4.07
C PRO A 53 -11.18 9.82 2.54
N PRO A 54 -12.28 10.18 1.86
CA PRO A 54 -12.29 10.36 0.41
C PRO A 54 -11.22 11.33 -0.11
N ALA A 55 -10.93 12.39 0.65
CA ALA A 55 -9.91 13.37 0.28
C ALA A 55 -8.49 12.77 0.18
N LEU A 56 -8.16 11.80 1.04
CA LEU A 56 -6.87 11.09 0.97
C LEU A 56 -6.83 10.14 -0.23
N VAL A 57 -7.94 9.45 -0.51
CA VAL A 57 -8.03 8.59 -1.71
C VAL A 57 -7.84 9.39 -3.00
N GLU A 58 -8.43 10.58 -3.09
CA GLU A 58 -8.23 11.49 -4.23
C GLU A 58 -6.76 11.98 -4.31
N ALA A 59 -6.13 12.24 -3.17
CA ALA A 59 -4.71 12.59 -3.13
C ALA A 59 -3.82 11.43 -3.61
N TRP A 60 -4.06 10.21 -3.14
CA TRP A 60 -3.31 9.03 -3.57
C TRP A 60 -3.53 8.71 -5.05
N ASN A 61 -4.75 8.89 -5.56
CA ASN A 61 -5.05 8.75 -6.98
C ASN A 61 -4.24 9.70 -7.87
N ARG A 62 -4.04 10.94 -7.42
CA ARG A 62 -3.19 11.92 -8.13
C ARG A 62 -1.71 11.57 -7.99
N ASP A 63 -1.26 11.27 -6.78
CA ASP A 63 0.16 11.17 -6.46
C ASP A 63 0.76 9.81 -6.88
N PHE A 64 -0.07 8.81 -7.15
CA PHE A 64 0.34 7.44 -7.53
C PHE A 64 -0.38 6.92 -8.79
N SER A 65 -0.88 7.80 -9.65
CA SER A 65 -1.52 7.38 -10.92
C SER A 65 -0.58 6.61 -11.84
N ASP A 66 0.74 6.81 -11.70
CA ASP A 66 1.78 6.20 -12.52
C ASP A 66 1.86 4.67 -12.40
N MET A 67 1.35 4.09 -11.30
CA MET A 67 1.33 2.64 -11.09
C MET A 67 -0.03 1.97 -11.34
N ILE A 68 -1.02 2.74 -11.81
CA ILE A 68 -2.37 2.25 -12.10
C ILE A 68 -2.50 1.97 -13.59
N GLU A 69 -2.77 0.71 -13.96
CA GLU A 69 -2.92 0.29 -15.36
C GLU A 69 -4.15 0.95 -16.02
N SER A 70 -5.27 1.01 -15.30
CA SER A 70 -6.48 1.72 -15.73
C SER A 70 -7.43 2.01 -14.57
N GLY A 71 -8.26 3.04 -14.74
CA GLY A 71 -9.22 3.46 -13.72
C GLY A 71 -8.55 4.29 -12.62
N LYS A 72 -8.98 4.06 -11.38
CA LYS A 72 -8.48 4.76 -10.18
C LYS A 72 -8.55 3.82 -8.97
N MET A 73 -7.88 4.21 -7.90
CA MET A 73 -8.03 3.61 -6.58
C MET A 73 -9.41 3.90 -6.01
N GLU A 74 -10.02 2.85 -5.45
CA GLU A 74 -11.34 2.90 -4.83
C GLU A 74 -11.32 2.14 -3.51
N THR A 75 -12.16 2.59 -2.58
CA THR A 75 -12.35 1.92 -1.30
C THR A 75 -13.63 1.12 -1.29
N GLY A 76 -13.64 -0.03 -0.61
CA GLY A 76 -14.84 -0.84 -0.49
C GLY A 76 -14.74 -1.99 0.50
N PRO A 77 -15.79 -2.82 0.59
CA PRO A 77 -15.79 -4.01 1.44
C PRO A 77 -14.92 -5.12 0.84
N CYS A 78 -14.81 -6.22 1.59
CA CYS A 78 -14.23 -7.48 1.15
C CYS A 78 -14.77 -7.95 -0.21
N LEU A 79 -13.87 -8.30 -1.13
CA LEU A 79 -14.27 -8.89 -2.41
C LEU A 79 -14.83 -10.31 -2.20
N PRO A 80 -15.76 -10.79 -3.04
CA PRO A 80 -16.31 -12.15 -2.93
C PRO A 80 -15.25 -13.24 -2.79
N GLU A 81 -14.18 -13.15 -3.60
CA GLU A 81 -13.06 -14.11 -3.62
C GLU A 81 -12.24 -14.14 -2.32
N GLU A 82 -12.21 -13.02 -1.58
CA GLU A 82 -11.60 -12.94 -0.24
C GLU A 82 -12.55 -13.49 0.82
N LYS A 83 -13.84 -13.23 0.67
CA LYS A 83 -14.88 -13.61 1.63
C LYS A 83 -15.03 -15.12 1.73
N GLU A 84 -14.96 -15.83 0.60
CA GLU A 84 -14.99 -17.30 0.56
C GLU A 84 -13.86 -17.94 1.37
N ARG A 85 -12.73 -17.24 1.50
CA ARG A 85 -11.55 -17.70 2.26
C ARG A 85 -11.52 -17.21 3.70
N GLY A 86 -12.50 -16.39 4.11
CA GLY A 86 -12.54 -15.80 5.45
C GLY A 86 -11.40 -14.81 5.72
N GLU A 87 -10.84 -14.18 4.68
CA GLU A 87 -9.68 -13.28 4.81
C GLU A 87 -10.10 -11.90 5.32
N PHE A 88 -10.28 -11.77 6.64
CA PHE A 88 -10.54 -10.49 7.33
C PHE A 88 -11.71 -9.70 6.71
N PRO A 89 -12.91 -10.28 6.59
CA PRO A 89 -14.04 -9.66 5.89
C PRO A 89 -14.47 -8.30 6.44
N GLU A 90 -14.14 -8.00 7.69
CA GLU A 90 -14.45 -6.77 8.42
C GLU A 90 -13.57 -5.57 8.04
N LEU A 91 -12.36 -5.79 7.49
CA LEU A 91 -11.42 -4.71 7.21
C LEU A 91 -11.81 -3.89 5.96
N PRO A 92 -11.64 -2.57 5.92
CA PRO A 92 -11.77 -1.80 4.68
C PRO A 92 -10.69 -2.17 3.65
N ARG A 93 -11.04 -2.12 2.37
CA ARG A 93 -10.12 -2.32 1.25
C ARG A 93 -9.82 -1.02 0.53
N LEU A 94 -8.61 -0.90 0.02
CA LEU A 94 -8.24 -0.04 -1.09
C LEU A 94 -7.85 -0.96 -2.26
N PHE A 95 -8.51 -0.84 -3.40
CA PHE A 95 -8.20 -1.64 -4.58
C PHE A 95 -8.00 -0.79 -5.83
N PHE A 96 -7.11 -1.25 -6.70
CA PHE A 96 -6.80 -0.65 -8.00
C PHE A 96 -6.14 -1.66 -8.92
N LYS A 97 -6.21 -1.42 -10.23
CA LYS A 97 -5.53 -2.25 -11.22
C LYS A 97 -4.05 -1.90 -11.26
N PHE A 98 -3.21 -2.77 -10.72
CA PHE A 98 -1.78 -2.53 -10.60
C PHE A 98 -1.04 -2.99 -11.86
N ASP A 99 -0.03 -2.23 -12.28
CA ASP A 99 0.75 -2.51 -13.49
C ASP A 99 1.69 -3.74 -13.38
N ASN A 100 1.75 -4.40 -12.21
CA ASN A 100 2.63 -5.53 -11.88
C ASN A 100 4.13 -5.26 -12.10
N ASN A 101 4.54 -3.99 -12.08
CA ASN A 101 5.91 -3.58 -12.33
C ASN A 101 6.41 -2.55 -11.29
N SER A 102 5.55 -1.61 -10.90
CA SER A 102 5.92 -0.46 -10.07
C SER A 102 5.91 -0.77 -8.56
N PHE A 103 6.55 -1.85 -8.14
CA PHE A 103 6.54 -2.31 -6.74
C PHE A 103 7.18 -1.33 -5.75
N ALA A 104 8.20 -0.60 -6.18
CA ALA A 104 8.77 0.48 -5.37
C ALA A 104 7.76 1.59 -5.07
N ARG A 105 6.92 1.93 -6.06
CA ARG A 105 5.84 2.91 -5.90
C ARG A 105 4.71 2.36 -5.02
N LEU A 106 4.40 1.07 -5.15
CA LEU A 106 3.46 0.39 -4.26
C LEU A 106 3.92 0.46 -2.80
N HIS A 107 5.21 0.20 -2.54
CA HIS A 107 5.77 0.33 -1.19
C HIS A 107 5.69 1.77 -0.69
N GLN A 108 6.01 2.76 -1.53
CA GLN A 108 5.84 4.18 -1.18
C GLN A 108 4.38 4.55 -0.89
N LEU A 109 3.40 3.99 -1.61
CA LEU A 109 1.98 4.17 -1.30
C LEU A 109 1.68 3.63 0.10
N ILE A 110 2.14 2.42 0.44
CA ILE A 110 1.89 1.83 1.76
C ILE A 110 2.48 2.71 2.86
N LYS A 111 3.71 3.21 2.69
CA LYS A 111 4.29 4.17 3.65
C LYS A 111 3.41 5.41 3.76
N ARG A 112 3.02 6.01 2.64
CA ARG A 112 2.20 7.22 2.62
C ARG A 112 0.81 7.02 3.25
N ILE A 113 0.19 5.87 3.04
CA ILE A 113 -1.07 5.49 3.70
C ILE A 113 -0.92 5.53 5.22
N ASN A 114 0.15 4.91 5.75
CA ASN A 114 0.39 4.89 7.19
C ASN A 114 0.68 6.29 7.76
N GLU A 115 1.31 7.17 6.98
CA GLU A 115 1.60 8.55 7.38
C GLU A 115 0.35 9.44 7.38
N ASP A 116 -0.41 9.44 6.28
CA ASP A 116 -1.58 10.30 6.11
C ASP A 116 -2.71 9.92 7.08
N MET A 117 -2.82 8.63 7.44
CA MET A 117 -3.86 8.09 8.31
C MET A 117 -3.48 8.10 9.79
N ASN A 118 -2.19 8.28 10.12
CA ASN A 118 -1.71 8.37 11.49
C ASN A 118 -0.63 9.47 11.64
N PRO A 119 -1.02 10.76 11.67
CA PRO A 119 -0.08 11.88 11.70
C PRO A 119 0.61 12.10 13.06
N ALA A 120 0.25 11.33 14.10
CA ALA A 120 0.62 11.62 15.49
C ALA A 120 2.10 11.33 15.86
N GLU A 121 2.91 10.81 14.94
CA GLU A 121 4.32 10.43 15.19
C GLU A 121 5.26 10.95 14.09
N THR A 122 5.18 12.24 13.75
CA THR A 122 6.18 12.91 12.90
C THR A 122 7.21 13.64 13.75
#